data_AF-K9PCU0-F1
#
_entry.id   AF-K9PCU0-F1
#
_cell.length_a   1.000
_cell.length_b   1.000
_cell.length_c   1.000
_cell.angle_alpha   90.00
_cell.angle_beta   90.00
_cell.angle_gamma   90.00
#
_symmetry.space_group_name_H-M   'P 1'
#
loop_
_entity.id
_entity.type
_entity.pdbx_description
1 polymer ?
#
loop_
_entity_poly.entity_id
_entity_poly.type
_entity_poly.pdbx_seq_one_letter_code
_entity_poly.pdbx_strand_id
1 'polypeptide(L)' 'MFVKTRIMNIEVHAAPSTALRTRDWKALLELFDREDVDEIDADVHGSLRLLPPEPCWEDDPFDFLREYL' A
#
# COMPACT_ATOMS: atom_id res chain seq x y z
N MET A 1 45.73 -3.00 -16.60
CA MET A 1 44.87 -3.60 -15.57
C MET A 1 43.68 -2.67 -15.39
N PHE A 2 42.51 -3.00 -15.95
CA PHE A 2 41.33 -2.12 -15.88
C PHE A 2 40.61 -2.38 -14.56
N VAL A 3 40.61 -1.39 -13.67
CA VAL A 3 39.86 -1.44 -12.42
C VAL A 3 38.39 -1.27 -12.76
N LYS A 4 37.63 -2.37 -12.62
CA LYS A 4 36.18 -2.38 -12.85
C LYS A 4 35.52 -1.74 -11.64
N THR A 5 35.21 -0.46 -11.73
CA THR A 5 34.46 0.28 -10.70
C THR A 5 33.10 -0.39 -10.50
N ARG A 6 32.86 -0.92 -9.30
CA ARG A 6 31.54 -1.42 -8.88
C ARG A 6 30.63 -0.21 -8.74
N ILE A 7 29.65 -0.06 -9.63
CA ILE A 7 28.56 0.90 -9.44
C ILE A 7 27.75 0.38 -8.26
N MET A 8 27.84 1.06 -7.12
CA MET A 8 26.98 0.82 -5.98
C MET A 8 25.60 1.36 -6.38
N ASN A 9 24.61 0.47 -6.45
CA ASN A 9 23.23 0.84 -6.71
C ASN A 9 22.68 1.55 -5.47
N ILE A 10 22.92 2.86 -5.36
CA ILE A 10 22.37 3.70 -4.29
C ILE A 10 20.88 3.86 -4.60
N GLU A 11 20.05 3.15 -3.84
CA GLU A 11 18.60 3.34 -3.88
C GLU A 11 18.30 4.76 -3.38
N VAL A 12 17.99 5.64 -4.33
CA VAL A 12 17.54 7.00 -4.04
C VAL A 12 16.08 6.90 -3.61
N HIS A 13 15.85 6.77 -2.30
CA HIS A 13 14.51 6.89 -1.75
C HIS A 13 14.02 8.34 -1.85
N ALA A 14 12.70 8.52 -1.95
CA ALA A 14 12.11 9.84 -1.81
C ALA A 14 12.53 10.45 -0.46
N ALA A 15 12.90 11.73 -0.47
CA ALA A 15 13.18 12.44 0.78
C ALA A 15 11.97 12.31 1.73
N PRO A 16 12.19 12.15 3.05
CA PRO A 16 11.09 12.08 4.01
C PRO A 16 10.13 13.25 3.76
N SER A 17 8.85 12.94 3.58
CA SER A 17 7.85 13.98 3.35
C SER A 17 7.92 14.99 4.47
N THR A 18 8.07 16.27 4.11
CA THR A 18 7.99 17.36 5.08
C THR A 18 6.65 17.29 5.80
N ALA A 19 6.63 17.54 7.12
CA ALA A 19 5.39 17.64 7.88
C ALA A 19 4.38 18.56 7.17
N LEU A 20 3.11 18.15 7.14
CA LEU A 20 2.03 18.91 6.52
C LEU A 20 1.95 20.30 7.15
N ARG A 21 1.93 21.34 6.32
CA ARG A 21 1.74 22.71 6.79
C ARG A 21 0.26 22.97 7.04
N THR A 22 -0.05 24.02 7.78
CA THR A 22 -1.45 24.44 8.06
C THR A 22 -2.29 24.58 6.78
N ARG A 23 -1.68 25.08 5.69
CA ARG A 23 -2.34 25.17 4.38
C ARG A 23 -2.74 23.80 3.84
N ASP A 24 -1.85 22.81 3.95
CA ASP A 24 -2.08 21.46 3.44
C ASP A 24 -3.18 20.78 4.26
N TRP A 25 -3.20 21.01 5.57
CA TRP A 25 -4.28 20.55 6.44
C TRP A 25 -5.63 21.14 6.07
N LYS A 26 -5.69 22.45 5.78
CA LYS A 26 -6.91 23.11 5.32
C LYS A 26 -7.42 22.51 4.01
N ALA A 27 -6.52 22.28 3.05
CA ALA A 27 -6.88 21.67 1.77
C ALA A 27 -7.38 20.22 1.95
N LEU A 28 -6.79 19.44 2.86
CA LEU A 28 -7.27 18.11 3.18
C LEU A 28 -8.67 18.16 3.81
N LEU A 29 -8.91 19.07 4.75
CA LEU A 29 -10.24 19.23 5.34
C LEU A 29 -11.28 19.59 4.28
N GLU A 30 -10.99 20.54 3.38
CA GLU A 30 -11.90 20.89 2.28
C GLU A 30 -12.10 19.72 1.29
N LEU A 31 -11.06 18.90 1.06
CA LEU A 31 -11.16 17.73 0.17
C LEU A 31 -12.01 16.60 0.77
N PHE A 32 -11.98 16.45 2.10
CA PHE A 32 -12.71 15.41 2.83
C PHE A 32 -14.05 15.90 3.42
N ASP A 33 -14.36 17.20 3.33
CA ASP A 33 -15.68 17.78 3.64
C ASP A 33 -16.64 17.55 2.47
N ARG A 34 -16.91 16.27 2.21
CA ARG A 34 -17.72 15.81 1.10
C ARG A 34 -19.00 15.17 1.63
N GLU A 35 -20.13 15.54 1.04
CA GLU A 35 -21.44 14.97 1.40
C GLU A 35 -21.63 13.56 0.82
N ASP A 36 -20.85 13.18 -0.19
CA ASP A 36 -20.94 11.89 -0.92
C ASP A 36 -19.98 10.82 -0.40
N VAL A 37 -19.37 11.01 0.78
CA VAL A 37 -18.41 10.05 1.35
C VAL A 37 -19.03 8.67 1.56
N ASP A 38 -20.28 8.61 2.02
CA ASP A 38 -20.98 7.34 2.26
C ASP A 38 -21.25 6.58 0.96
N GLU A 39 -21.53 7.29 -0.15
CA GLU A 39 -21.73 6.68 -1.47
C GLU A 39 -20.43 6.12 -2.03
N ILE A 40 -19.32 6.86 -1.87
CA ILE A 40 -17.98 6.42 -2.27
C ILE A 40 -17.55 5.20 -1.45
N ASP A 41 -17.78 5.21 -0.14
CA ASP A 41 -17.46 4.08 0.74
C ASP A 41 -18.23 2.83 0.33
N ALA A 42 -19.54 2.96 0.05
CA ALA A 42 -20.37 1.87 -0.43
C ALA A 42 -19.89 1.31 -1.79
N ASP A 43 -19.51 2.18 -2.73
CA ASP A 43 -19.00 1.77 -4.04
C ASP A 43 -17.64 1.06 -3.96
N VAL A 44 -16.71 1.60 -3.16
CA VAL A 44 -15.41 0.98 -2.89
C VAL A 44 -15.60 -0.38 -2.24
N HIS A 45 -16.43 -0.49 -1.19
CA HIS A 45 -16.71 -1.77 -0.55
C HIS A 45 -17.42 -2.75 -1.48
N GLY A 46 -18.33 -2.28 -2.34
CA GLY A 46 -18.96 -3.09 -3.37
C GLY A 46 -17.92 -3.66 -4.34
N SER A 47 -17.02 -2.83 -4.83
CA SER A 47 -15.95 -3.20 -5.75
C SER A 47 -14.94 -4.17 -5.12
N LEU A 48 -14.51 -3.91 -3.88
CA LEU A 48 -13.58 -4.79 -3.15
C LEU A 48 -14.16 -6.18 -2.91
N ARG A 49 -15.48 -6.31 -2.70
CA ARG A 49 -16.14 -7.63 -2.57
C ARG A 49 -16.15 -8.44 -3.86
N LEU A 50 -15.96 -7.80 -5.01
CA LEU A 50 -15.83 -8.47 -6.30
C LEU A 50 -14.40 -8.95 -6.57
N LEU A 51 -13.42 -8.47 -5.80
CA LEU A 51 -12.05 -8.94 -5.92
C LEU A 51 -11.94 -10.35 -5.32
N PRO A 52 -11.11 -11.22 -5.92
CA PRO A 52 -10.78 -12.50 -5.30
C PRO A 52 -10.18 -12.25 -3.91
N PRO A 53 -10.42 -13.15 -2.95
CA PRO A 53 -9.84 -13.03 -1.62
C PRO A 53 -8.32 -12.93 -1.72
N GLU A 54 -7.70 -12.31 -0.71
CA GLU A 54 -6.25 -12.32 -0.59
C GLU A 54 -5.75 -13.77 -0.67
N PRO A 55 -4.82 -14.08 -1.59
CA PRO A 55 -4.29 -15.43 -1.66
C PRO A 55 -3.55 -15.75 -0.34
N CYS A 56 -3.44 -17.03 -0.02
CA CYS A 56 -2.77 -17.51 1.20
C CYS A 56 -1.24 -17.40 1.08
N TRP A 57 -0.70 -16.22 0.75
CA TRP A 57 0.74 -16.04 0.55
C TRP A 57 1.55 -16.28 1.83
N GLU A 58 0.96 -15.98 2.99
CA GLU A 58 1.62 -16.12 4.29
C GLU A 58 1.27 -17.43 5.01
N ASP A 59 0.11 -18.02 4.72
CA ASP A 59 -0.31 -19.29 5.28
C ASP A 59 0.03 -20.44 4.31
N ASP A 60 0.81 -21.43 4.74
CA ASP A 60 0.99 -22.66 3.96
C ASP A 60 -0.33 -23.45 3.98
N PRO A 61 -1.11 -23.50 2.87
CA PRO A 61 -2.40 -24.17 2.87
C PRO A 61 -2.27 -25.69 3.10
N PHE A 62 -1.05 -26.22 3.05
CA PHE A 62 -0.72 -27.63 3.25
C PHE A 62 -0.07 -27.92 4.60
N ASP A 63 -0.01 -26.96 5.54
CA ASP A 63 0.64 -27.18 6.85
C ASP A 63 0.03 -28.39 7.60
N PHE A 64 -1.27 -28.64 7.41
CA PHE A 64 -1.97 -29.83 7.94
C PHE A 64 -1.38 -31.16 7.47
N LEU A 65 -0.76 -31.22 6.28
CA LEU A 65 -0.17 -32.46 5.75
C LEU A 65 1.08 -32.89 6.51
N ARG A 66 1.71 -31.99 7.27
CA ARG A 66 2.86 -32.33 8.15
C ARG A 66 2.47 -33.29 9.28
N GLU A 67 1.18 -33.41 9.59
CA GLU A 67 0.70 -34.38 10.57
C GLU A 67 0.54 -35.80 9.99
N TYR A 68 0.54 -35.93 8.65
CA TYR A 68 0.28 -37.17 7.93
C TYR A 68 1.48 -37.71 7.12
N LEU A 69 2.55 -36.93 6.98
CA LEU A 69 3.80 -37.26 6.27
C LEU A 69 5.00 -37.27 7.24
#